data_AF-A0A350BX34-F1
#
_entry.id   AF-A0A350BX34-F1
#
_cell.length_a   1.000
_cell.length_b   1.000
_cell.length_c   1.000
_cell.angle_alpha   90.00
_cell.angle_beta   90.00
_cell.angle_gamma   90.00
#
_symmetry.space_group_name_H-M   'P 1'
#
loop_
_entity.id
_entity.type
_entity.pdbx_description
1 polymer ?
#
loop_
_entity_poly.entity_id
_entity_poly.type
_entity_poly.pdbx_seq_one_letter_code
_entity_poly.pdbx_strand_id
1 'polypeptide(L)'
;MKSKLNPTKLILLFASLAILGCAKPQESYTHTISTVDGISNAEITYLQNDSMVMTSSLAPSEIQYQRIESGDVTVLVTDANGTSTFNEVPSKYINLDATVEVSRNVFQDYFPEEWSLMKGQPYTTIYIKSKQDNQIFYMKCVFTNSDKEIAKYSEDF
;
A
#
# COMPACT_ATOMS: atom_id res chain seq x y z
N MET A 1 15.44 -35.46 -41.22
CA MET A 1 16.30 -35.39 -40.01
C MET A 1 15.49 -35.84 -38.81
N LYS A 2 15.82 -36.97 -38.18
CA LYS A 2 15.16 -37.42 -36.94
C LYS A 2 15.83 -36.72 -35.75
N SER A 3 15.08 -35.86 -35.05
CA SER A 3 15.52 -35.23 -33.81
C SER A 3 15.86 -36.32 -32.78
N LYS A 4 17.12 -36.37 -32.34
CA LYS A 4 17.58 -37.19 -31.21
C LYS A 4 17.52 -36.35 -29.93
N LEU A 5 16.34 -35.88 -29.53
CA LEU A 5 16.18 -35.38 -28.16
C LEU A 5 16.12 -36.57 -27.21
N ASN A 6 17.14 -36.72 -26.37
CA ASN A 6 17.18 -37.74 -25.34
C ASN A 6 16.20 -37.34 -24.21
N PRO A 7 15.11 -38.09 -23.99
CA PRO A 7 14.05 -37.71 -23.05
C PRO A 7 14.58 -37.49 -21.62
N THR A 8 15.63 -38.23 -21.23
CA THR A 8 16.27 -38.09 -19.91
C THR A 8 16.98 -36.75 -19.74
N LYS A 9 17.56 -36.19 -20.81
CA LYS A 9 18.17 -34.84 -20.78
C LYS A 9 17.12 -33.73 -20.75
N LEU A 10 15.96 -33.96 -21.36
CA LEU A 10 14.84 -33.01 -21.34
C LEU A 10 14.22 -32.91 -19.94
N ILE A 11 14.04 -34.05 -19.26
CA ILE A 11 13.50 -34.10 -17.89
C ILE A 11 14.44 -33.42 -16.88
N LEU A 12 15.76 -33.62 -17.01
CA LEU A 12 16.76 -32.94 -16.17
C LEU A 12 16.77 -31.41 -16.38
N LEU A 13 16.50 -30.94 -17.60
CA LEU A 13 16.37 -29.52 -17.89
C LEU A 13 15.13 -28.93 -17.17
N PHE A 14 13.96 -29.57 -17.29
CA PHE A 14 12.75 -29.13 -16.58
C PHE A 14 12.89 -29.19 -15.05
N ALA A 15 13.57 -30.21 -14.51
CA ALA A 15 13.86 -30.30 -13.08
C ALA A 15 14.79 -29.18 -12.58
N SER A 16 15.74 -28.72 -13.40
CA SER A 16 16.63 -27.59 -13.05
C SER A 16 15.92 -26.23 -13.09
N LEU A 17 14.89 -26.06 -13.94
CA LEU A 17 14.07 -24.84 -13.97
C LEU A 17 13.09 -24.76 -12.79
N ALA A 18 12.64 -25.90 -12.25
CA ALA A 18 11.70 -25.92 -11.13
C ALA A 18 12.30 -25.39 -9.82
N ILE A 19 13.63 -25.45 -9.64
CA ILE A 19 14.31 -25.02 -8.41
C ILE A 19 14.63 -23.51 -8.42
N LEU A 20 14.59 -22.86 -9.59
CA LEU A 20 14.77 -21.41 -9.74
C LEU A 20 13.47 -20.62 -9.56
N GLY A 21 12.31 -21.30 -9.44
CA GLY A 21 10.99 -20.66 -9.43
C GLY A 21 10.55 -20.03 -8.10
N CYS A 22 11.22 -20.33 -6.98
CA CYS A 22 10.93 -19.68 -5.71
C CYS A 22 11.90 -18.51 -5.48
N ALA A 23 11.63 -17.37 -6.12
CA ALA A 23 12.24 -16.12 -5.68
C ALA A 23 11.90 -15.92 -4.19
N LYS A 24 12.92 -15.71 -3.35
CA LYS A 24 12.69 -15.41 -1.95
C LYS A 24 11.85 -14.12 -1.87
N PRO A 25 10.80 -14.10 -1.03
CA PRO A 25 10.04 -12.89 -0.83
C PRO A 25 10.97 -11.77 -0.35
N GLN A 26 10.74 -10.54 -0.83
CA GLN A 26 11.46 -9.37 -0.33
C GLN A 26 11.16 -9.22 1.18
N GLU A 27 12.23 -8.99 1.95
CA GLU A 27 12.22 -8.96 3.42
C GLU A 27 11.97 -7.55 3.98
N SER A 28 12.26 -6.49 3.21
CA SER A 28 12.03 -5.10 3.62
C SER A 28 11.48 -4.27 2.46
N TYR A 29 10.60 -3.33 2.75
CA TYR A 29 9.92 -2.49 1.76
C TYR A 29 10.17 -1.01 2.02
N THR A 30 10.06 -0.21 0.96
CA THR A 30 10.22 1.24 1.01
C THR A 30 8.95 1.96 0.59
N HIS A 31 8.34 2.70 1.52
CA HIS A 31 7.30 3.68 1.20
C HIS A 31 7.92 5.08 1.12
N THR A 32 7.71 5.77 -0.01
CA THR A 32 8.05 7.19 -0.16
C THR A 32 6.80 8.04 0.02
N ILE A 33 6.74 8.79 1.12
CA ILE A 33 5.72 9.84 1.28
C ILE A 33 6.05 10.91 0.25
N SER A 34 5.17 11.13 -0.71
CA SER A 34 5.43 12.01 -1.86
C SER A 34 4.65 13.32 -1.79
N THR A 35 3.40 13.26 -1.32
CA THR A 35 2.51 14.42 -1.23
C THR A 35 1.70 14.35 0.05
N VAL A 36 1.59 15.49 0.71
CA VAL A 36 0.86 15.69 1.97
C VAL A 36 0.06 16.98 1.82
N ASP A 37 -1.24 16.85 1.57
CA ASP A 37 -2.11 17.98 1.24
C ASP A 37 -3.18 18.20 2.32
N GLY A 38 -3.40 19.46 2.71
CA GLY A 38 -4.44 19.82 3.67
C GLY A 38 -4.20 19.33 5.11
N ILE A 39 -3.01 18.80 5.40
CA ILE A 39 -2.58 18.34 6.73
C ILE A 39 -1.14 18.77 6.99
N SER A 40 -0.82 19.10 8.25
CA SER A 40 0.50 19.56 8.68
C SER A 40 0.82 19.03 10.07
N ASN A 41 2.10 18.84 10.40
CA ASN A 41 2.56 18.37 11.71
C ASN A 41 1.85 17.07 12.15
N ALA A 42 1.76 16.13 11.22
CA ALA A 42 1.12 14.84 11.45
C ALA A 42 2.17 13.72 11.46
N GLU A 43 1.75 12.55 11.93
CA GLU A 43 2.49 11.30 11.90
C GLU A 43 1.66 10.24 11.19
N ILE A 44 2.34 9.30 10.53
CA ILE A 44 1.75 8.08 9.99
C ILE A 44 2.30 6.88 10.75
N THR A 45 1.42 5.97 11.13
CA THR A 45 1.77 4.75 11.88
C THR A 45 1.11 3.55 11.25
N TYR A 46 1.86 2.45 11.06
CA TYR A 46 1.31 1.17 10.64
C TYR A 46 1.28 0.22 11.83
N LEU A 47 0.12 -0.40 12.06
CA LEU A 47 -0.11 -1.39 13.09
C LEU A 47 -0.53 -2.72 12.45
N GLN A 48 0.05 -3.83 12.92
CA GLN A 48 -0.42 -5.19 12.63
C GLN A 48 -0.74 -5.87 13.96
N ASN A 49 -1.99 -6.34 14.14
CA ASN A 49 -2.44 -6.96 15.40
C ASN A 49 -2.09 -6.11 16.64
N ASP A 50 -2.41 -4.81 16.58
CA ASP A 50 -2.09 -3.78 17.59
C ASP A 50 -0.59 -3.57 17.88
N SER A 51 0.30 -4.27 17.19
CA SER A 51 1.75 -4.08 17.29
C SER A 51 2.20 -3.04 16.28
N MET A 52 2.97 -2.05 16.73
CA MET A 52 3.54 -1.03 15.86
C MET A 52 4.60 -1.63 14.95
N VAL A 53 4.38 -1.51 13.64
CA VAL A 53 5.35 -1.90 12.61
C VAL A 53 6.30 -0.74 12.33
N MET A 54 5.74 0.45 12.12
CA MET A 54 6.52 1.67 11.90
C MET A 54 5.73 2.91 12.33
N THR A 55 6.45 3.97 12.69
CA THR A 55 5.92 5.33 12.79
C THR A 55 6.91 6.32 12.15
N SER A 56 6.38 7.37 11.51
CA SER A 56 7.19 8.43 10.91
C SER A 56 6.40 9.73 10.86
N SER A 57 7.10 10.86 10.84
CA SER A 57 6.48 12.14 10.50
C SER A 57 5.87 12.06 9.11
N LEU A 58 4.65 12.58 8.96
CA LEU A 58 3.96 12.70 7.69
C LEU A 58 4.48 13.91 6.93
N ALA A 59 5.66 13.74 6.34
CA ALA A 59 6.33 14.71 5.49
C ALA A 59 7.07 13.98 4.35
N PRO A 60 7.37 14.65 3.22
CA PRO A 60 8.10 14.04 2.12
C PRO A 60 9.40 13.37 2.59
N SER A 61 9.44 12.04 2.50
CA SER A 61 10.50 11.21 3.07
C SER A 61 10.40 9.78 2.56
N GLU A 62 11.46 9.00 2.77
CA GLU A 62 11.46 7.55 2.56
C GLU A 62 11.42 6.83 3.90
N ILE A 63 10.59 5.79 3.96
CA ILE A 63 10.40 4.96 5.13
C ILE A 63 10.72 3.52 4.73
N GLN A 64 11.63 2.90 5.49
CA GLN A 64 11.91 1.48 5.35
C GLN A 64 11.38 0.70 6.55
N TYR A 65 10.78 -0.45 6.30
CA TYR A 65 10.29 -1.37 7.33
C TYR A 65 10.38 -2.81 6.85
N GLN A 66 10.35 -3.74 7.81
CA GLN A 66 10.36 -5.17 7.53
C GLN A 66 9.02 -5.61 6.97
N ARG A 67 9.05 -6.66 6.14
CA ARG A 67 7.86 -7.31 5.60
C ARG A 67 6.83 -7.57 6.71
N ILE A 68 5.60 -7.17 6.43
CA ILE A 68 4.45 -7.41 7.29
C ILE A 68 3.85 -8.78 6.94
N GLU A 69 3.38 -9.53 7.93
CA GLU A 69 2.73 -10.83 7.70
C GLU A 69 1.45 -10.66 6.85
N SER A 70 0.97 -11.76 6.26
CA SER A 70 -0.28 -11.72 5.49
C SER A 70 -1.46 -11.35 6.40
N GLY A 71 -2.30 -10.42 5.96
CA GLY A 71 -3.48 -10.00 6.70
C GLY A 71 -3.73 -8.50 6.57
N ASP A 72 -4.52 -7.97 7.50
CA ASP A 72 -4.89 -6.57 7.52
C ASP A 72 -3.91 -5.74 8.36
N VAL A 73 -3.70 -4.51 7.90
CA VAL A 73 -2.91 -3.47 8.57
C VAL A 73 -3.84 -2.33 8.91
N THR A 74 -3.68 -1.78 10.11
CA THR A 74 -4.31 -0.52 10.48
C THR A 74 -3.31 0.60 10.23
N VAL A 75 -3.68 1.57 9.41
CA VAL A 75 -2.89 2.77 9.18
C VAL A 75 -3.51 3.92 9.96
N LEU A 76 -2.71 4.61 10.78
CA LEU A 76 -3.12 5.78 11.55
C LEU A 76 -2.47 7.02 10.95
N VAL A 77 -3.25 8.08 10.77
CA VAL A 77 -2.75 9.43 10.49
C VAL A 77 -3.16 10.33 11.64
N THR A 78 -2.19 10.73 12.47
CA THR A 78 -2.41 11.46 13.71
C THR A 78 -1.83 12.86 13.61
N ASP A 79 -2.60 13.87 13.99
CA ASP A 79 -2.12 15.23 14.18
C ASP A 79 -2.66 15.81 15.51
N ALA A 80 -2.44 17.10 15.75
CA ALA A 80 -2.93 17.78 16.95
C ALA A 80 -4.47 17.80 17.07
N ASN A 81 -5.20 17.58 15.98
CA ASN A 81 -6.67 17.61 15.95
C ASN A 81 -7.30 16.24 16.20
N GLY A 82 -6.54 15.14 15.99
CA GLY A 82 -6.99 13.79 16.24
C GLY A 82 -6.34 12.76 15.31
N THR A 83 -6.92 11.55 15.29
CA THR A 83 -6.41 10.43 14.50
C THR A 83 -7.45 9.99 13.48
N SER A 84 -7.07 9.99 12.20
CA SER A 84 -7.81 9.30 11.14
C SER A 84 -7.31 7.87 11.04
N THR A 85 -8.21 6.90 11.14
CA THR A 85 -7.86 5.48 11.24
C THR A 85 -8.35 4.74 10.00
N PHE A 86 -7.42 4.13 9.27
CA PHE A 86 -7.69 3.29 8.12
C PHE A 86 -7.54 1.83 8.54
N ASN A 87 -8.65 1.21 8.95
CA ASN A 87 -8.69 -0.23 9.25
C ASN A 87 -8.65 -1.07 7.96
N GLU A 88 -8.32 -2.35 8.07
CA GLU A 88 -8.46 -3.32 6.97
C GLU A 88 -7.70 -2.90 5.69
N VAL A 89 -6.49 -2.34 5.83
CA VAL A 89 -5.61 -2.09 4.69
C VAL A 89 -4.87 -3.39 4.36
N PRO A 90 -5.07 -4.01 3.19
CA PRO A 90 -4.45 -5.30 2.90
C PRO A 90 -2.92 -5.21 2.91
N SER A 91 -2.25 -6.11 3.63
CA SER A 91 -0.79 -6.08 3.74
C SER A 91 -0.07 -6.26 2.40
N LYS A 92 -0.74 -6.78 1.36
CA LYS A 92 -0.19 -6.82 -0.01
C LYS A 92 0.15 -5.44 -0.57
N TYR A 93 -0.57 -4.39 -0.17
CA TYR A 93 -0.30 -3.02 -0.60
C TYR A 93 0.73 -2.32 0.29
N ILE A 94 0.86 -2.74 1.55
CA ILE A 94 1.93 -2.26 2.44
C ILE A 94 3.26 -2.96 2.12
N ASN A 95 3.23 -4.19 1.62
CA ASN A 95 4.39 -4.93 1.15
C ASN A 95 4.71 -4.58 -0.33
N LEU A 96 4.79 -3.29 -0.63
CA LEU A 96 5.20 -2.75 -1.93
C LEU A 96 6.31 -1.72 -1.73
N ASP A 97 7.22 -1.62 -2.69
CA ASP A 97 7.98 -0.38 -2.83
C ASP A 97 7.05 0.65 -3.49
N ALA A 98 6.52 1.57 -2.70
CA ALA A 98 5.37 2.40 -3.09
C ALA A 98 5.61 3.89 -2.88
N THR A 99 4.83 4.71 -3.59
CA THR A 99 4.55 6.09 -3.19
C THR A 99 3.32 6.13 -2.32
N VAL A 100 3.38 6.87 -1.22
CA VAL A 100 2.25 7.15 -0.34
C VAL A 100 1.89 8.63 -0.47
N GLU A 101 0.62 8.90 -0.68
CA GLU A 101 0.03 10.22 -0.65
C GLU A 101 -1.03 10.25 0.45
N VAL A 102 -1.02 11.30 1.26
CA VAL A 102 -2.07 11.54 2.26
C VAL A 102 -2.65 12.92 2.00
N SER A 103 -3.97 12.99 1.88
CA SER A 103 -4.66 14.26 1.71
C SER A 103 -5.80 14.39 2.70
N ARG A 104 -6.11 15.62 3.10
CA ARG A 104 -7.21 15.94 3.98
C ARG A 104 -8.04 17.07 3.41
N ASN A 105 -9.33 16.80 3.19
CA ASN A 105 -10.30 17.73 2.60
C ASN A 105 -9.87 18.31 1.23
N VAL A 106 -9.02 17.58 0.50
CA VAL A 106 -8.57 17.95 -0.85
C VAL A 106 -9.06 16.88 -1.82
N PHE A 107 -9.82 17.29 -2.84
CA PHE A 107 -10.36 16.37 -3.84
C PHE A 107 -9.40 16.31 -5.01
N GLN A 108 -8.83 15.14 -5.26
CA GLN A 108 -7.83 14.96 -6.31
C GLN A 108 -8.51 14.60 -7.64
N ASP A 109 -7.92 15.03 -8.75
CA ASP A 109 -8.48 14.79 -10.09
C ASP A 109 -8.49 13.29 -10.47
N TYR A 110 -7.68 12.48 -9.80
CA TYR A 110 -7.62 11.03 -9.99
C TYR A 110 -8.61 10.25 -9.12
N PHE A 111 -9.40 10.92 -8.27
CA PHE A 111 -10.45 10.24 -7.52
C PHE A 111 -11.59 9.78 -8.44
N PRO A 112 -12.20 8.61 -8.18
CA PRO A 112 -13.37 8.14 -8.91
C PRO A 112 -14.51 9.19 -8.94
N GLU A 113 -15.27 9.25 -10.04
CA GLU A 113 -16.32 10.26 -10.21
C GLU A 113 -17.42 10.13 -9.14
N GLU A 114 -17.74 8.89 -8.75
CA GLU A 114 -18.71 8.57 -7.70
C GLU A 114 -18.33 9.15 -6.33
N TRP A 115 -17.06 9.49 -6.11
CA TRP A 115 -16.57 10.10 -4.88
C TRP A 115 -16.85 11.60 -4.81
N SER A 116 -17.31 12.22 -5.90
CA SER A 116 -17.60 13.66 -5.98
C SER A 116 -18.54 14.17 -4.86
N LEU A 117 -19.41 13.31 -4.34
CA LEU A 117 -20.30 13.61 -3.21
C LEU A 117 -19.55 13.90 -1.89
N MET A 118 -18.28 13.47 -1.78
CA MET A 118 -17.43 13.78 -0.63
C MET A 118 -16.91 15.23 -0.63
N LYS A 119 -16.99 15.94 -1.76
CA LYS A 119 -16.52 17.33 -1.85
C LYS A 119 -17.23 18.20 -0.81
N GLY A 120 -16.45 18.87 0.03
CA GLY A 120 -16.95 19.71 1.11
C GLY A 120 -17.27 18.98 2.42
N GLN A 121 -17.05 17.67 2.51
CA GLN A 121 -17.10 16.92 3.77
C GLN A 121 -15.71 16.82 4.41
N PRO A 122 -15.62 16.63 5.74
CA PRO A 122 -14.35 16.36 6.39
C PRO A 122 -13.90 14.91 6.13
N TYR A 123 -12.86 14.73 5.33
CA TYR A 123 -12.29 13.42 5.03
C TYR A 123 -10.77 13.42 4.96
N THR A 124 -10.18 12.28 5.30
CA THR A 124 -8.76 12.00 5.11
C THR A 124 -8.64 10.80 4.16
N THR A 125 -7.77 10.93 3.16
CA THR A 125 -7.51 9.89 2.17
C THR A 125 -6.07 9.41 2.30
N ILE A 126 -5.87 8.10 2.22
CA ILE A 126 -4.57 7.49 1.96
C ILE A 126 -4.58 6.88 0.56
N TYR A 127 -3.51 7.11 -0.19
CA TYR A 127 -3.29 6.53 -1.50
C TYR A 127 -1.90 5.91 -1.56
N ILE A 128 -1.84 4.59 -1.78
CA ILE A 128 -0.62 3.78 -1.85
C ILE A 128 -0.51 3.23 -3.26
N LYS A 129 0.57 3.53 -3.96
CA LYS A 129 0.75 3.18 -5.38
C LYS A 129 2.12 2.57 -5.60
N SER A 130 2.19 1.41 -6.24
CA SER A 130 3.48 0.75 -6.52
C SER A 130 4.37 1.64 -7.39
N LYS A 131 5.68 1.63 -7.10
CA LYS A 131 6.70 2.27 -7.95
C LYS A 131 7.02 1.44 -9.21
N GLN A 132 6.70 0.14 -9.21
CA GLN A 132 6.98 -0.75 -10.35
C GLN A 132 5.83 -0.78 -11.36
N ASP A 133 4.59 -0.70 -10.89
CA ASP A 133 3.39 -0.77 -11.73
C ASP A 133 2.30 0.17 -11.20
N ASN A 134 1.95 1.20 -11.99
CA ASN A 134 0.99 2.21 -11.59
C ASN A 134 -0.47 1.71 -11.57
N GLN A 135 -0.75 0.53 -12.11
CA GLN A 135 -2.05 -0.15 -12.01
C GLN A 135 -2.23 -0.81 -10.63
N ILE A 136 -1.14 -1.08 -9.92
CA ILE A 136 -1.19 -1.65 -8.57
C ILE A 136 -1.25 -0.51 -7.54
N PHE A 137 -2.45 -0.26 -7.03
CA PHE A 137 -2.67 0.77 -6.03
C PHE A 137 -3.80 0.42 -5.04
N TYR A 138 -3.83 1.14 -3.93
CA TYR A 138 -4.89 1.12 -2.95
C TYR A 138 -5.20 2.53 -2.47
N MET A 139 -6.47 2.89 -2.50
CA MET A 139 -6.96 4.16 -2.02
C MET A 139 -8.11 3.93 -1.03
N LYS A 140 -8.07 4.61 0.11
CA LYS A 140 -9.15 4.57 1.10
C LYS A 140 -9.40 5.94 1.69
N CYS A 141 -10.67 6.24 1.91
CA CYS A 141 -11.16 7.50 2.44
C CYS A 141 -11.97 7.24 3.72
N VAL A 142 -11.70 8.01 4.76
CA VAL A 142 -12.40 7.97 6.04
C VAL A 142 -12.81 9.38 6.46
N PHE A 143 -13.83 9.51 7.31
CA PHE A 143 -14.12 10.80 7.93
C PHE A 143 -12.93 11.23 8.78
N THR A 144 -12.49 12.48 8.63
CA THR A 144 -11.33 13.01 9.36
C THR A 144 -11.50 12.84 10.87
N ASN A 145 -10.42 12.40 11.52
CA ASN A 145 -10.36 12.16 12.97
C ASN A 145 -11.32 11.07 13.47
N SER A 146 -11.60 10.09 12.62
CA SER A 146 -12.38 8.90 12.93
C SER A 146 -11.88 7.68 12.17
N ASP A 147 -12.50 6.53 12.43
CA ASP A 147 -12.34 5.27 11.70
C ASP A 147 -13.49 5.01 10.71
N LYS A 148 -14.43 5.94 10.57
CA LYS A 148 -15.63 5.76 9.75
C LYS A 148 -15.27 5.81 8.27
N GLU A 149 -15.25 4.64 7.63
CA GLU A 149 -15.03 4.50 6.19
C GLU A 149 -16.08 5.27 5.39
N ILE A 150 -15.62 5.95 4.34
CA ILE A 150 -16.46 6.59 3.34
C ILE A 150 -16.40 5.79 2.03
N ALA A 151 -15.19 5.46 1.57
CA ALA A 151 -14.99 4.75 0.33
C ALA A 151 -13.61 4.09 0.24
N LYS A 152 -13.46 3.12 -0.67
CA LYS A 152 -12.20 2.48 -1.04
C LYS A 152 -12.16 2.16 -2.53
N TYR A 153 -10.97 2.18 -3.13
CA TYR A 153 -10.76 1.91 -4.55
C TYR A 153 -9.38 1.27 -4.79
N SER A 154 -9.35 0.20 -5.56
CA SER A 154 -8.14 -0.49 -6.05
C SER A 154 -8.51 -1.39 -7.24
N GLU A 155 -7.58 -1.65 -8.16
CA GLU A 155 -7.84 -2.52 -9.32
C GLU A 155 -7.94 -4.03 -9.01
N ASP A 156 -7.63 -4.48 -7.78
CA ASP A 156 -7.72 -5.89 -7.37
C ASP A 156 -8.91 -6.21 -6.42
N PHE A 157 -10.10 -5.65 -6.63
CA PHE A 157 -11.33 -6.10 -5.94
C PHE A 157 -12.31 -6.79 -6.88
#